data_AF-A0A5Y6PC60-F1
#
_entry.id   AF-A0A5Y6PC60-F1
#
_cell.length_a   1.000
_cell.length_b   1.000
_cell.length_c   1.000
_cell.angle_alpha   90.00
_cell.angle_beta   90.00
_cell.angle_gamma   90.00
#
_symmetry.space_group_name_H-M   'P 1'
#
loop_
_entity.id
_entity.type
_entity.pdbx_description
1 polymer ?
#
loop_
_entity_poly.entity_id
_entity_poly.type
_entity_poly.pdbx_seq_one_letter_code
_entity_poly.pdbx_strand_id
1 'polypeptide(L)'
;MSVNMLKSIKEVNQDFEWYPTTEEMIDSLINGINEKYLKNALDIGAGDGRVLDMLASKLSVDWLYSIEKSEPLIQAMSSKILNIGQDFWETSLIEKQAELIFCNPPYSEYENWMVRIIKEANFEILAFIVPMRWKENIFIQQAIQQRNLDYEIIDSFDFLNAERKARAKVDLIVFKPKGDHKDSFELFLEEQFGLKLPNDYFSKIETEKKEADELHLQCNIIKSEDFIDFLLKKYNEELKIYIDSIKSLGKVDGLVFEYLDISKKKVLKGLESRLKHIKAIYWNELFKKLSPISSKVISKIRTNLSSSIITKAHIEFNRDNIESVLCWFTKNINEYIKLSYLNFFDSLSKENNAFLYKSNERFNYGNWRYRKGYDYTNELENIKLKLDYRIVVPYLAQADSWSYNERANEFMQDLKVIANNLGLSFSCEHNFKFNAGESNSFYLDNGIKFFEYKAYKNGNVHFKFSQDFMAKLNLAVGRLRNWLTKEEAKEEFKDVSEEIINEIFDKPLLLDFKNMKLLSF
;
A
#
# COMPACT_ATOMS: atom_id res chain seq x y z
N MET A 1 -3.04 20.97 19.24
CA MET A 1 -1.69 20.59 18.75
C MET A 1 -0.64 21.08 19.76
N SER A 2 0.54 20.45 19.92
CA SER A 2 1.51 20.95 20.93
C SER A 2 2.18 22.27 20.46
N VAL A 3 2.45 23.19 21.40
CA VAL A 3 3.12 24.48 21.13
C VAL A 3 4.48 24.31 20.44
N ASN A 4 5.13 23.15 20.62
CA ASN A 4 6.41 22.82 19.99
C ASN A 4 6.28 22.48 18.50
N MET A 5 5.18 21.85 18.08
CA MET A 5 4.93 21.50 16.67
C MET A 5 4.63 22.75 15.82
N LEU A 6 3.94 23.73 16.38
CA LEU A 6 3.72 25.04 15.74
C LEU A 6 5.02 25.84 15.55
N LYS A 7 6.02 25.66 16.42
CA LYS A 7 7.35 26.28 16.25
C LYS A 7 8.15 25.61 15.15
N SER A 8 8.14 24.27 15.08
CA SER A 8 8.87 23.54 14.03
C SER A 8 8.30 23.81 12.63
N ILE A 9 6.98 23.95 12.48
CA ILE A 9 6.35 24.28 11.17
C ILE A 9 6.73 25.70 10.71
N LYS A 10 6.85 26.65 11.65
CA LYS A 10 7.32 28.02 11.36
C LYS A 10 8.78 28.07 10.92
N GLU A 11 9.63 27.18 11.43
CA GLU A 11 11.05 27.12 11.06
C GLU A 11 11.27 26.58 9.64
N VAL A 12 10.31 25.82 9.08
CA VAL A 12 10.37 25.25 7.72
C VAL A 12 9.68 26.15 6.66
N ASN A 13 9.21 27.35 7.03
CA ASN A 13 8.46 28.25 6.12
C ASN A 13 7.21 27.61 5.48
N GLN A 14 6.61 26.63 6.14
CA GLN A 14 5.38 25.95 5.70
C GLN A 14 4.14 26.39 6.50
N ASP A 15 4.16 27.59 7.10
CA ASP A 15 3.00 28.22 7.76
C ASP A 15 2.01 28.76 6.69
N PHE A 16 1.46 27.86 5.88
CA PHE A 16 0.25 28.16 5.10
C PHE A 16 -0.90 28.34 6.10
N GLU A 17 -1.77 29.33 5.89
CA GLU A 17 -2.83 29.74 6.82
C GLU A 17 -3.63 28.57 7.44
N TRP A 18 -3.12 28.03 8.53
CA TRP A 18 -3.68 26.83 9.14
C TRP A 18 -4.78 27.22 10.13
N TYR A 19 -6.01 26.81 9.81
CA TYR A 19 -7.17 26.91 10.68
C TYR A 19 -7.54 25.51 11.18
N PRO A 20 -7.41 25.21 12.48
CA PRO A 20 -7.72 23.88 12.99
C PRO A 20 -9.20 23.57 12.77
N THR A 21 -9.48 22.46 12.09
CA THR A 21 -10.81 21.84 12.15
C THR A 21 -11.07 21.39 13.60
N THR A 22 -12.14 21.90 14.21
CA THR A 22 -12.48 21.63 15.62
C THR A 22 -13.27 20.32 15.75
N GLU A 23 -13.30 19.74 16.95
CA GLU A 23 -14.10 18.52 17.21
C GLU A 23 -15.59 18.75 16.92
N GLU A 24 -16.11 19.93 17.27
CA GLU A 24 -17.49 20.34 16.98
C GLU A 24 -17.80 20.30 15.48
N MET A 25 -16.90 20.85 14.65
CA MET A 25 -17.06 20.83 13.19
C MET A 25 -17.06 19.40 12.62
N ILE A 26 -16.20 18.53 13.15
CA ILE A 26 -16.09 17.14 12.70
C ILE A 26 -17.34 16.36 13.12
N ASP A 27 -17.90 16.64 14.30
CA ASP A 27 -19.12 16.01 14.79
C ASP A 27 -20.34 16.44 13.97
N SER A 28 -20.45 17.72 13.63
CA SER A 28 -21.49 18.20 12.70
C SER A 28 -21.36 17.52 11.33
N LEU A 29 -20.15 17.33 10.81
CA LEU A 29 -19.93 16.58 9.56
C LEU A 29 -20.41 15.13 9.65
N ILE A 30 -19.99 14.40 10.68
CA ILE A 30 -20.34 12.99 10.88
C ILE A 30 -21.86 12.81 10.98
N ASN A 31 -22.53 13.70 11.72
CA ASN A 31 -23.98 13.68 11.85
C ASN A 31 -24.67 14.06 10.52
N GLY A 32 -24.10 14.98 9.75
CA GLY A 32 -24.66 15.45 8.48
C GLY A 32 -24.59 14.44 7.35
N ILE A 33 -23.55 13.60 7.28
CA ILE A 33 -23.41 12.63 6.18
C ILE A 33 -24.35 11.42 6.30
N ASN A 34 -24.86 11.12 7.51
CA ASN A 34 -25.80 10.01 7.79
C ASN A 34 -25.31 8.60 7.35
N GLU A 35 -24.02 8.43 7.09
CA GLU A 35 -23.41 7.15 6.74
C GLU A 35 -22.72 6.51 7.95
N LYS A 36 -22.82 5.18 8.08
CA LYS A 36 -22.15 4.42 9.17
C LYS A 36 -20.89 3.69 8.72
N TYR A 37 -20.78 3.47 7.42
CA TYR A 37 -19.68 2.76 6.80
C TYR A 37 -19.24 3.53 5.56
N LEU A 38 -17.93 3.68 5.41
CA LEU A 38 -17.30 4.27 4.22
C LEU A 38 -16.18 3.34 3.78
N LYS A 39 -16.12 3.04 2.48
CA LYS A 39 -15.01 2.29 1.90
C LYS A 39 -13.71 3.09 1.95
N ASN A 40 -13.76 4.41 1.75
CA ASN A 40 -12.59 5.25 1.90
C ASN A 40 -12.95 6.72 2.16
N ALA A 41 -12.06 7.42 2.86
CA ALA A 41 -12.16 8.86 3.09
C ALA A 41 -10.83 9.54 2.71
N LEU A 42 -10.92 10.69 2.04
CA LEU A 42 -9.78 11.50 1.63
C LEU A 42 -9.88 12.89 2.26
N ASP A 43 -8.87 13.31 3.01
CA ASP A 43 -8.73 14.68 3.51
C ASP A 43 -7.68 15.45 2.70
N ILE A 44 -8.09 16.55 2.05
CA ILE A 44 -7.22 17.40 1.24
C ILE A 44 -6.82 18.64 2.04
N GLY A 45 -5.52 18.79 2.31
CA GLY A 45 -5.01 19.72 3.31
C GLY A 45 -5.16 19.15 4.72
N ALA A 46 -4.83 17.86 4.88
CA ALA A 46 -5.19 17.06 6.06
C ALA A 46 -4.50 17.51 7.37
N GLY A 47 -3.45 18.32 7.28
CA GLY A 47 -2.67 18.72 8.44
C GLY A 47 -2.15 17.51 9.22
N ASP A 48 -2.42 17.45 10.52
CA ASP A 48 -1.99 16.33 11.37
C ASP A 48 -2.89 15.08 11.27
N GLY A 49 -3.88 15.08 10.37
CA GLY A 49 -4.75 13.93 10.14
C GLY A 49 -5.88 13.74 11.16
N ARG A 50 -6.08 14.68 12.09
CA ARG A 50 -7.08 14.56 13.17
C ARG A 50 -8.50 14.30 12.68
N VAL A 51 -8.87 14.84 11.52
CA VAL A 51 -10.23 14.68 10.97
C VAL A 51 -10.44 13.23 10.57
N LEU A 52 -9.48 12.64 9.85
CA LEU A 52 -9.49 11.23 9.45
C LEU A 52 -9.47 10.29 10.67
N ASP A 53 -8.66 10.61 11.68
CA ASP A 53 -8.63 9.81 12.92
C ASP A 53 -9.97 9.85 13.66
N MET A 54 -10.60 11.02 13.76
CA MET A 54 -11.92 11.17 14.36
C MET A 54 -13.00 10.45 13.55
N LEU A 55 -12.99 10.57 12.22
CA LEU A 55 -13.88 9.82 11.32
C LEU A 55 -13.76 8.32 11.58
N ALA A 56 -12.54 7.78 11.60
CA ALA A 56 -12.28 6.36 11.85
C ALA A 56 -12.61 5.90 13.27
N SER A 57 -12.73 6.82 14.23
CA SER A 57 -13.14 6.50 15.61
C SER A 57 -14.66 6.39 15.78
N LYS A 58 -15.43 7.07 14.92
CA LYS A 58 -16.89 7.17 15.01
C LYS A 58 -17.61 6.41 13.89
N LEU A 59 -16.93 6.15 12.78
CA LEU A 59 -17.43 5.45 11.59
C LEU A 59 -16.55 4.25 11.27
N SER A 60 -17.14 3.26 10.59
CA SER A 60 -16.35 2.16 10.01
C SER A 60 -15.77 2.61 8.68
N VAL A 61 -14.47 2.90 8.64
CA VAL A 61 -13.78 3.33 7.42
C VAL A 61 -12.65 2.36 7.06
N ASP A 62 -12.68 1.77 5.86
CA ASP A 62 -11.64 0.79 5.47
C ASP A 62 -10.29 1.47 5.16
N TRP A 63 -10.32 2.62 4.47
CA TRP A 63 -9.11 3.34 4.04
C TRP A 63 -9.17 4.83 4.34
N LEU A 64 -8.10 5.36 4.92
CA LEU A 64 -7.93 6.79 5.20
C LEU A 64 -6.79 7.33 4.35
N TYR A 65 -7.11 8.29 3.51
CA TYR A 65 -6.16 8.93 2.61
C TYR A 65 -6.02 10.41 2.96
N SER A 66 -4.81 10.95 2.78
CA SER A 66 -4.55 12.38 2.92
C SER A 66 -3.83 12.94 1.71
N ILE A 67 -4.00 14.24 1.48
CA ILE A 67 -3.08 15.07 0.72
C ILE A 67 -2.57 16.15 1.67
N GLU A 68 -1.29 16.15 1.98
CA GLU A 68 -0.64 17.09 2.89
C GLU A 68 0.80 17.32 2.48
N LYS A 69 1.23 18.59 2.50
CA LYS A 69 2.54 19.04 2.03
C LYS A 69 3.59 19.07 3.12
N SER A 70 3.17 19.31 4.37
CA SER A 70 4.11 19.51 5.47
C SER A 70 4.62 18.19 6.03
N GLU A 71 5.90 17.90 5.81
CA GLU A 71 6.54 16.68 6.30
C GLU A 71 6.35 16.47 7.82
N PRO A 72 6.55 17.47 8.70
CA PRO A 72 6.24 17.30 10.13
C PRO A 72 4.80 16.90 10.43
N LEU A 73 3.83 17.38 9.64
CA LEU A 73 2.42 17.04 9.80
C LEU A 73 2.13 15.61 9.30
N ILE A 74 2.67 15.23 8.15
CA ILE A 74 2.60 13.84 7.63
C ILE A 74 3.21 12.86 8.63
N GLN A 75 4.36 13.22 9.22
CA GLN A 75 5.01 12.41 10.26
C GLN A 75 4.15 12.31 11.52
N ALA A 76 3.36 13.34 11.86
CA ALA A 76 2.46 13.33 13.01
C ALA A 76 1.19 12.48 12.82
N MET A 77 0.76 12.26 11.57
CA MET A 77 -0.45 11.47 11.26
C MET A 77 -0.37 10.06 11.84
N SER A 78 -1.51 9.49 12.22
CA SER A 78 -1.58 8.11 12.68
C SER A 78 -1.14 7.11 11.59
N SER A 79 -0.72 5.91 12.00
CA SER A 79 -0.29 4.87 11.06
C SER A 79 -1.39 4.37 10.12
N LYS A 80 -2.66 4.69 10.41
CA LYS A 80 -3.82 4.32 9.60
C LYS A 80 -4.00 5.22 8.37
N ILE A 81 -3.44 6.43 8.40
CA ILE A 81 -3.61 7.44 7.35
C ILE A 81 -2.46 7.32 6.35
N LEU A 82 -2.78 7.02 5.10
CA LEU A 82 -1.83 7.02 3.99
C LEU A 82 -1.86 8.37 3.28
N ASN A 83 -0.73 9.08 3.25
CA ASN A 83 -0.59 10.28 2.42
C ASN A 83 -0.40 9.88 0.96
N ILE A 84 -1.36 10.24 0.11
CA ILE A 84 -1.43 9.85 -1.31
C ILE A 84 -1.02 10.97 -2.28
N GLY A 85 -0.64 12.13 -1.74
CA GLY A 85 -0.11 13.28 -2.46
C GLY A 85 0.51 14.29 -1.51
N GLN A 86 1.74 14.73 -1.75
CA GLN A 86 2.35 15.79 -0.93
C GLN A 86 1.87 17.19 -1.36
N ASP A 87 2.09 17.57 -2.61
CA ASP A 87 1.65 18.86 -3.11
C ASP A 87 0.26 18.75 -3.75
N PHE A 88 -0.70 19.50 -3.23
CA PHE A 88 -2.05 19.58 -3.79
C PHE A 88 -2.02 19.89 -5.29
N TRP A 89 -1.24 20.90 -5.72
CA TRP A 89 -1.17 21.38 -7.10
C TRP A 89 -0.51 20.41 -8.07
N GLU A 90 0.40 19.56 -7.57
CA GLU A 90 1.07 18.54 -8.37
C GLU A 90 0.34 17.18 -8.35
N THR A 91 -0.55 16.97 -7.37
CA THR A 91 -1.33 15.75 -7.23
C THR A 91 -2.52 15.74 -8.19
N SER A 92 -2.61 14.72 -9.05
CA SER A 92 -3.77 14.50 -9.90
C SER A 92 -4.98 14.08 -9.05
N LEU A 93 -6.02 14.91 -8.96
CA LEU A 93 -7.26 14.55 -8.25
C LEU A 93 -8.19 13.66 -9.08
N ILE A 94 -8.01 13.72 -10.40
CA ILE A 94 -8.90 13.14 -11.40
C ILE A 94 -8.84 11.61 -11.39
N GLU A 95 -7.72 11.04 -10.99
CA GLU A 95 -7.58 9.59 -10.84
C GLU A 95 -7.98 9.10 -9.44
N LYS A 96 -8.14 10.00 -8.46
CA LYS A 96 -8.49 9.63 -7.09
C LYS A 96 -10.00 9.39 -6.99
N GLN A 97 -10.35 8.32 -6.29
CA GLN A 97 -11.72 7.86 -6.10
C GLN A 97 -11.95 7.71 -4.60
N ALA A 98 -12.78 8.57 -4.02
CA ALA A 98 -13.04 8.59 -2.58
C ALA A 98 -14.54 8.71 -2.30
N GLU A 99 -15.09 7.88 -1.42
CA GLU A 99 -16.50 7.95 -1.05
C GLU A 99 -16.80 9.26 -0.32
N LEU A 100 -15.94 9.60 0.65
CA LEU A 100 -15.92 10.91 1.30
C LEU A 100 -14.64 11.68 0.93
N ILE A 101 -14.78 12.89 0.41
CA ILE A 101 -13.71 13.89 0.37
C ILE A 101 -14.04 14.99 1.37
N PHE A 102 -13.09 15.30 2.24
CA PHE A 102 -13.16 16.44 3.15
C PHE A 102 -12.05 17.44 2.82
N CYS A 103 -12.33 18.74 2.96
CA CYS A 103 -11.32 19.78 2.84
C CYS A 103 -11.67 21.01 3.68
N ASN A 104 -10.73 21.46 4.50
CA ASN A 104 -10.74 22.77 5.15
C ASN A 104 -9.56 23.58 4.58
N PRO A 105 -9.73 24.23 3.41
CA PRO A 105 -8.62 24.81 2.66
C PRO A 105 -8.08 26.07 3.36
N PRO A 106 -6.85 26.52 3.01
CA PRO A 106 -6.36 27.84 3.40
C PRO A 106 -7.35 28.93 2.95
N TYR A 107 -7.81 29.79 3.85
CA TYR A 107 -8.91 30.72 3.55
C TYR A 107 -8.52 31.82 2.56
N SER A 108 -7.24 32.14 2.41
CA SER A 108 -6.72 32.98 1.32
C SER A 108 -6.90 32.36 -0.07
N GLU A 109 -6.88 31.03 -0.19
CA GLU A 109 -6.87 30.29 -1.46
C GLU A 109 -8.10 29.38 -1.68
N TYR A 110 -9.08 29.42 -0.75
CA TYR A 110 -10.25 28.55 -0.74
C TYR A 110 -10.99 28.49 -2.09
N GLU A 111 -11.04 29.60 -2.84
CA GLU A 111 -11.69 29.68 -4.14
C GLU A 111 -11.06 28.71 -5.15
N ASN A 112 -9.73 28.81 -5.33
CA ASN A 112 -9.03 27.97 -6.30
C ASN A 112 -9.04 26.50 -5.87
N TRP A 113 -8.94 26.24 -4.56
CA TRP A 113 -9.04 24.88 -4.00
C TRP A 113 -10.41 24.27 -4.25
N MET A 114 -11.50 24.98 -3.90
CA MET A 114 -12.86 24.50 -4.11
C MET A 114 -13.15 24.25 -5.59
N VAL A 115 -12.85 25.23 -6.47
CA VAL A 115 -13.10 25.10 -7.91
C VAL A 115 -12.40 23.87 -8.46
N ARG A 116 -11.13 23.66 -8.07
CA ARG A 116 -10.35 22.52 -8.54
C ARG A 116 -10.89 21.19 -8.03
N ILE A 117 -11.11 21.06 -6.72
CA ILE A 117 -11.62 19.81 -6.12
C ILE A 117 -12.98 19.45 -6.72
N ILE A 118 -13.90 20.42 -6.85
CA ILE A 118 -15.22 20.20 -7.46
C ILE A 118 -15.09 19.71 -8.90
N LYS A 119 -14.20 20.34 -9.69
CA LYS A 119 -14.03 20.01 -11.12
C LYS A 119 -13.30 18.70 -11.36
N GLU A 120 -12.31 18.38 -10.54
CA GLU A 120 -11.37 17.30 -10.81
C GLU A 120 -11.64 16.03 -9.98
N ALA A 121 -12.08 16.14 -8.73
CA ALA A 121 -12.14 14.98 -7.85
C ALA A 121 -13.37 14.09 -8.10
N ASN A 122 -13.24 12.78 -7.85
CA ASN A 122 -14.35 11.82 -7.90
C ASN A 122 -14.79 11.45 -6.50
N PHE A 123 -16.06 11.72 -6.20
CA PHE A 123 -16.63 11.52 -4.87
C PHE A 123 -18.10 11.15 -4.87
N GLU A 124 -18.54 10.45 -3.81
CA GLU A 124 -19.95 10.28 -3.50
C GLU A 124 -20.44 11.40 -2.56
N ILE A 125 -19.58 11.84 -1.65
CA ILE A 125 -19.80 12.91 -0.69
C ILE A 125 -18.58 13.83 -0.69
N LEU A 126 -18.78 15.12 -0.95
CA LEU A 126 -17.72 16.14 -0.84
C LEU A 126 -18.11 17.16 0.23
N ALA A 127 -17.27 17.30 1.25
CA ALA A 127 -17.48 18.20 2.36
C ALA A 127 -16.42 19.30 2.43
N PHE A 128 -16.86 20.54 2.66
CA PHE A 128 -15.98 21.69 2.84
C PHE A 128 -16.30 22.45 4.12
N ILE A 129 -15.25 22.99 4.76
CA ILE A 129 -15.41 24.08 5.73
C ILE A 129 -14.77 25.34 5.13
N VAL A 130 -15.59 26.30 4.74
CA VAL A 130 -15.12 27.46 3.95
C VAL A 130 -15.81 28.77 4.31
N PRO A 131 -15.18 29.94 4.06
CA PRO A 131 -15.79 31.24 4.31
C PRO A 131 -17.10 31.46 3.55
N MET A 132 -18.14 31.99 4.21
CA MET A 132 -19.51 32.17 3.66
C MET A 132 -19.59 32.90 2.31
N ARG A 133 -18.56 33.68 1.96
CA ARG A 133 -18.40 34.36 0.66
C ARG A 133 -18.39 33.41 -0.55
N TRP A 134 -18.19 32.11 -0.35
CA TRP A 134 -18.29 31.09 -1.42
C TRP A 134 -19.63 31.15 -2.18
N LYS A 135 -20.72 31.57 -1.53
CA LYS A 135 -22.07 31.65 -2.11
C LYS A 135 -22.16 32.60 -3.30
N GLU A 136 -21.38 33.68 -3.26
CA GLU A 136 -21.37 34.73 -4.28
C GLU A 136 -20.28 34.51 -5.34
N ASN A 137 -19.47 33.46 -5.19
CA ASN A 137 -18.35 33.20 -6.06
C ASN A 137 -18.78 32.55 -7.38
N ILE A 138 -18.68 33.31 -8.48
CA ILE A 138 -19.14 32.88 -9.80
C ILE A 138 -18.43 31.60 -10.29
N PHE A 139 -17.13 31.46 -10.03
CA PHE A 139 -16.36 30.30 -10.49
C PHE A 139 -16.75 29.01 -9.75
N ILE A 140 -17.01 29.11 -8.44
CA ILE A 140 -17.52 27.98 -7.64
C ILE A 140 -18.92 27.60 -8.12
N GLN A 141 -19.83 28.56 -8.31
CA GLN A 141 -21.19 28.27 -8.77
C GLN A 141 -21.19 27.64 -10.18
N GLN A 142 -20.32 28.10 -11.07
CA GLN A 142 -20.12 27.48 -12.38
C GLN A 142 -19.62 26.04 -12.27
N ALA A 143 -18.64 25.77 -11.38
CA ALA A 143 -18.11 24.43 -11.17
C ALA A 143 -19.19 23.47 -10.64
N ILE A 144 -20.00 23.90 -9.68
CA ILE A 144 -21.15 23.14 -9.13
C ILE A 144 -22.14 22.80 -10.24
N GLN A 145 -22.50 23.79 -11.07
CA GLN A 145 -23.44 23.61 -12.17
C GLN A 145 -22.89 22.66 -13.24
N GLN A 146 -21.61 22.83 -13.64
CA GLN A 146 -20.94 21.96 -14.63
C GLN A 146 -20.91 20.50 -14.17
N ARG A 147 -20.74 20.28 -12.88
CA ARG A 147 -20.68 18.94 -12.26
C ARG A 147 -22.05 18.40 -11.83
N ASN A 148 -23.12 19.16 -12.04
CA ASN A 148 -24.50 18.81 -11.67
C ASN A 148 -24.64 18.32 -10.21
N LEU A 149 -24.11 19.11 -9.26
CA LEU A 149 -24.10 18.76 -7.84
C LEU A 149 -25.30 19.37 -7.10
N ASP A 150 -25.85 18.63 -6.13
CA ASP A 150 -26.65 19.20 -5.05
C ASP A 150 -25.75 19.53 -3.87
N TYR A 151 -26.15 20.52 -3.06
CA TYR A 151 -25.44 20.86 -1.83
C TYR A 151 -26.39 21.22 -0.68
N GLU A 152 -25.93 20.97 0.54
CA GLU A 152 -26.59 21.33 1.79
C GLU A 152 -25.59 22.02 2.72
N ILE A 153 -26.03 23.07 3.42
CA ILE A 153 -25.26 23.67 4.50
C ILE A 153 -25.68 22.97 5.79
N ILE A 154 -24.78 22.14 6.32
CA ILE A 154 -25.04 21.33 7.52
C ILE A 154 -25.01 22.21 8.76
N ASP A 155 -24.04 23.14 8.81
CA ASP A 155 -23.82 24.01 9.98
C ASP A 155 -23.00 25.26 9.61
N SER A 156 -22.96 26.25 10.50
CA SER A 156 -22.18 27.48 10.35
C SER A 156 -21.45 27.84 11.65
N PHE A 157 -20.17 28.21 11.54
CA PHE A 157 -19.29 28.43 12.70
C PHE A 157 -18.60 29.80 12.65
N ASP A 158 -17.98 30.18 13.78
CA ASP A 158 -17.02 31.27 13.86
C ASP A 158 -15.74 30.84 14.60
N PHE A 159 -14.62 31.51 14.31
CA PHE A 159 -13.31 31.23 14.93
C PHE A 159 -12.98 32.20 16.08
N LEU A 160 -13.99 32.73 16.79
CA LEU A 160 -13.74 33.69 17.88
C LEU A 160 -13.05 33.03 19.10
N ASN A 161 -13.25 31.73 19.28
CA ASN A 161 -12.76 30.93 20.43
C ASN A 161 -11.74 29.83 20.08
N ALA A 162 -11.27 29.73 18.83
CA ALA A 162 -10.32 28.69 18.41
C ALA A 162 -8.85 28.98 18.80
N GLU A 163 -7.98 27.95 18.77
CA GLU A 163 -6.53 28.07 19.06
C GLU A 163 -5.84 29.19 18.23
N ARG A 164 -6.33 29.45 17.01
CA ARG A 164 -5.99 30.64 16.19
C ARG A 164 -7.25 31.48 15.98
N LYS A 165 -7.34 32.65 16.61
CA LYS A 165 -8.52 33.54 16.51
C LYS A 165 -8.59 34.21 15.14
N ALA A 166 -9.74 34.13 14.46
CA ALA A 166 -10.02 34.83 13.22
C ALA A 166 -11.46 35.35 13.16
N ARG A 167 -11.69 36.48 12.47
CA ARG A 167 -13.02 37.09 12.30
C ARG A 167 -13.87 36.41 11.19
N ALA A 168 -13.49 35.22 10.74
CA ALA A 168 -14.15 34.53 9.65
C ALA A 168 -15.38 33.76 10.16
N LYS A 169 -16.52 33.96 9.50
CA LYS A 169 -17.68 33.05 9.56
C LYS A 169 -17.56 32.03 8.45
N VAL A 170 -17.74 30.77 8.78
CA VAL A 170 -17.58 29.66 7.84
C VAL A 170 -18.82 28.78 7.81
N ASP A 171 -19.06 28.16 6.66
CA ASP A 171 -20.10 27.16 6.48
C ASP A 171 -19.45 25.78 6.35
N LEU A 172 -20.06 24.78 6.97
CA LEU A 172 -19.86 23.37 6.64
C LEU A 172 -20.86 22.97 5.57
N ILE A 173 -20.36 22.62 4.39
CA ILE A 173 -21.17 22.35 3.20
C ILE A 173 -20.91 20.93 2.76
N VAL A 174 -21.96 20.19 2.44
CA VAL A 174 -21.88 18.84 1.88
C VAL A 174 -22.49 18.84 0.48
N PHE A 175 -21.73 18.35 -0.49
CA PHE A 175 -22.11 18.16 -1.88
C PHE A 175 -22.34 16.68 -2.16
N LYS A 176 -23.38 16.39 -2.97
CA LYS A 176 -23.66 15.04 -3.47
C LYS A 176 -23.92 15.07 -4.98
N PRO A 177 -23.34 14.16 -5.78
CA PRO A 177 -23.64 14.05 -7.20
C PRO A 177 -25.10 13.65 -7.43
N LYS A 178 -25.72 14.20 -8.50
CA LYS A 178 -27.01 13.70 -8.99
C LYS A 178 -26.84 12.37 -9.75
N GLY A 179 -27.92 11.59 -9.84
CA GLY A 179 -27.91 10.24 -10.41
C GLY A 179 -27.44 10.13 -11.88
N ASP A 180 -27.31 11.24 -12.60
CA ASP A 180 -26.83 11.36 -13.98
C ASP A 180 -25.46 12.05 -14.11
N HIS A 181 -24.66 12.11 -13.03
CA HIS A 181 -23.35 12.75 -13.03
C HIS A 181 -22.36 12.11 -14.03
N LYS A 182 -21.51 12.96 -14.64
CA LYS A 182 -20.42 12.53 -15.53
C LYS A 182 -19.13 12.35 -14.72
N ASP A 183 -18.37 11.33 -15.08
CA ASP A 183 -17.05 11.01 -14.49
C ASP A 183 -16.05 12.16 -14.72
N SER A 184 -15.30 12.53 -13.67
CA SER A 184 -14.38 13.67 -13.69
C SER A 184 -13.23 13.48 -14.68
N PHE A 185 -12.78 12.24 -14.83
CA PHE A 185 -11.72 11.88 -15.75
C PHE A 185 -12.19 11.96 -17.20
N GLU A 186 -13.41 11.52 -17.47
CA GLU A 186 -14.06 11.75 -18.77
C GLU A 186 -14.10 13.25 -19.09
N LEU A 187 -14.66 14.09 -18.21
CA LEU A 187 -14.77 15.55 -18.40
C LEU A 187 -13.42 16.24 -18.62
N PHE A 188 -12.41 15.94 -17.80
CA PHE A 188 -11.07 16.48 -17.97
C PHE A 188 -10.50 16.16 -19.35
N LEU A 189 -10.67 14.91 -19.80
CA LEU A 189 -10.20 14.50 -21.12
C LEU A 189 -11.02 15.13 -22.26
N GLU A 190 -12.31 15.38 -22.06
CA GLU A 190 -13.15 16.10 -23.01
C GLU A 190 -12.68 17.56 -23.18
N GLU A 191 -12.43 18.26 -22.07
CA GLU A 191 -11.99 19.66 -22.06
C GLU A 191 -10.57 19.84 -22.61
N GLN A 192 -9.64 18.95 -22.24
CA GLN A 192 -8.24 19.08 -22.62
C GLN A 192 -7.94 18.58 -24.04
N PHE A 193 -8.73 17.63 -24.58
CA PHE A 193 -8.35 16.92 -25.80
C PHE A 193 -9.41 16.84 -26.90
N GLY A 194 -10.66 17.27 -26.69
CA GLY A 194 -11.62 17.54 -27.78
C GLY A 194 -12.06 16.36 -28.68
N LEU A 195 -12.00 15.11 -28.22
CA LEU A 195 -12.23 13.90 -29.04
C LEU A 195 -13.71 13.43 -29.08
N LYS A 196 -14.16 12.72 -30.15
CA LYS A 196 -15.52 12.11 -30.31
C LYS A 196 -15.53 10.83 -31.15
N LEU A 197 -15.76 9.62 -30.61
CA LEU A 197 -15.80 8.35 -31.39
C LEU A 197 -16.38 7.06 -30.67
N PRO A 198 -16.64 5.90 -31.35
CA PRO A 198 -17.24 4.62 -30.79
C PRO A 198 -16.44 3.25 -30.85
N ASN A 199 -16.95 2.17 -30.20
CA ASN A 199 -16.31 1.11 -29.36
C ASN A 199 -15.85 -0.29 -29.96
N ASP A 200 -14.82 -0.97 -29.38
CA ASP A 200 -14.35 -2.41 -29.57
C ASP A 200 -12.94 -2.74 -28.91
N TYR A 201 -12.72 -3.76 -28.04
CA TYR A 201 -11.45 -4.06 -27.27
C TYR A 201 -10.84 -5.45 -27.59
N PHE A 202 -9.49 -5.64 -27.55
CA PHE A 202 -8.71 -6.78 -26.96
C PHE A 202 -7.30 -7.02 -27.58
N SER A 203 -6.22 -6.93 -26.77
CA SER A 203 -4.95 -7.73 -26.84
C SER A 203 -3.86 -7.38 -25.77
N LYS A 204 -4.22 -6.80 -24.61
CA LYS A 204 -3.30 -6.02 -23.75
C LYS A 204 -2.30 -6.77 -22.85
N ILE A 205 -2.54 -8.04 -22.50
CA ILE A 205 -1.88 -8.67 -21.32
C ILE A 205 -0.42 -9.11 -21.55
N GLU A 206 -0.03 -9.54 -22.76
CA GLU A 206 1.31 -10.11 -23.00
C GLU A 206 2.41 -9.03 -23.09
N THR A 207 2.07 -7.84 -23.58
CA THR A 207 2.98 -6.69 -23.70
C THR A 207 3.33 -6.11 -22.32
N GLU A 208 2.34 -5.98 -21.44
CA GLU A 208 2.50 -5.46 -20.08
C GLU A 208 3.50 -6.28 -19.24
N LYS A 209 3.52 -7.61 -19.44
CA LYS A 209 4.48 -8.47 -18.73
C LYS A 209 5.92 -8.26 -19.20
N LYS A 210 6.14 -8.09 -20.51
CA LYS A 210 7.49 -7.86 -21.07
C LYS A 210 8.09 -6.56 -20.57
N GLU A 211 7.30 -5.49 -20.50
CA GLU A 211 7.76 -4.19 -20.00
C GLU A 211 8.20 -4.25 -18.54
N ALA A 212 7.42 -4.93 -17.69
CA ALA A 212 7.77 -5.14 -16.28
C ALA A 212 9.06 -5.97 -16.14
N ASP A 213 9.22 -7.02 -16.94
CA ASP A 213 10.41 -7.87 -16.94
C ASP A 213 11.66 -7.10 -17.42
N GLU A 214 11.54 -6.25 -18.44
CA GLU A 214 12.62 -5.40 -18.94
C GLU A 214 13.08 -4.36 -17.91
N LEU A 215 12.14 -3.68 -17.25
CA LEU A 215 12.49 -2.75 -16.17
C LEU A 215 13.19 -3.50 -15.03
N HIS A 216 12.68 -4.68 -14.67
CA HIS A 216 13.25 -5.49 -13.61
C HIS A 216 14.70 -5.90 -13.91
N LEU A 217 14.99 -6.28 -15.16
CA LEU A 217 16.36 -6.60 -15.60
C LEU A 217 17.30 -5.41 -15.50
N GLN A 218 16.88 -4.22 -15.97
CA GLN A 218 17.68 -3.01 -15.89
C GLN A 218 18.01 -2.64 -14.43
N CYS A 219 17.02 -2.78 -13.55
CA CYS A 219 17.16 -2.49 -12.13
C CYS A 219 18.13 -3.45 -11.39
N ASN A 220 18.43 -4.64 -11.91
CA ASN A 220 19.33 -5.59 -11.24
C ASN A 220 20.81 -5.16 -11.26
N ILE A 221 21.16 -4.17 -12.09
CA ILE A 221 22.56 -3.75 -12.33
C ILE A 221 22.89 -2.47 -11.52
N ILE A 222 21.90 -1.91 -10.84
CA ILE A 222 21.98 -0.58 -10.21
C ILE A 222 22.34 -0.74 -8.74
N LYS A 223 23.19 0.17 -8.24
CA LYS A 223 23.51 0.26 -6.82
C LYS A 223 22.27 0.65 -6.03
N SER A 224 22.15 0.17 -4.80
CA SER A 224 20.98 0.44 -3.95
C SER A 224 20.75 1.92 -3.66
N GLU A 225 21.82 2.72 -3.59
CA GLU A 225 21.79 4.16 -3.28
C GLU A 225 21.20 4.98 -4.44
N ASP A 226 21.44 4.58 -5.69
CA ASP A 226 20.98 5.29 -6.88
C ASP A 226 19.61 4.76 -7.39
N PHE A 227 19.02 3.79 -6.68
CA PHE A 227 17.88 3.03 -7.17
C PHE A 227 16.62 3.88 -7.36
N ILE A 228 16.30 4.74 -6.38
CA ILE A 228 15.12 5.63 -6.46
C ILE A 228 15.29 6.63 -7.60
N ASP A 229 16.46 7.24 -7.71
CA ASP A 229 16.78 8.23 -8.75
C ASP A 229 16.69 7.64 -10.14
N PHE A 230 17.16 6.41 -10.32
CA PHE A 230 17.00 5.68 -11.57
C PHE A 230 15.53 5.44 -11.92
N LEU A 231 14.73 4.94 -10.98
CA LEU A 231 13.30 4.68 -11.21
C LEU A 231 12.56 5.98 -11.57
N LEU A 232 12.84 7.08 -10.86
CA LEU A 232 12.25 8.40 -11.14
C LEU A 232 12.61 8.88 -12.54
N LYS A 233 13.88 8.77 -12.93
CA LYS A 233 14.33 9.14 -14.28
C LYS A 233 13.59 8.34 -15.35
N LYS A 234 13.54 7.01 -15.20
CA LYS A 234 12.87 6.12 -16.15
C LYS A 234 11.38 6.37 -16.25
N TYR A 235 10.71 6.52 -15.11
CA TYR A 235 9.30 6.88 -15.05
C TYR A 235 9.01 8.18 -15.80
N ASN A 236 9.81 9.23 -15.57
CA ASN A 236 9.62 10.53 -16.22
C ASN A 236 9.88 10.48 -17.73
N GLU A 237 10.89 9.71 -18.18
CA GLU A 237 11.15 9.47 -19.61
C GLU A 237 9.94 8.79 -20.28
N GLU A 238 9.43 7.72 -19.69
CA GLU A 238 8.30 6.96 -20.22
C GLU A 238 6.99 7.76 -20.18
N LEU A 239 6.71 8.44 -19.07
CA LEU A 239 5.54 9.31 -18.92
C LEU A 239 5.55 10.44 -19.96
N LYS A 240 6.72 11.03 -20.22
CA LYS A 240 6.85 12.06 -21.26
C LYS A 240 6.52 11.53 -22.65
N ILE A 241 7.11 10.38 -23.03
CA ILE A 241 6.81 9.72 -24.31
C ILE A 241 5.31 9.47 -24.45
N TYR A 242 4.69 8.98 -23.37
CA TYR A 242 3.27 8.69 -23.32
C TYR A 242 2.40 9.95 -23.49
N ILE A 243 2.70 11.02 -22.76
CA ILE A 243 2.00 12.31 -22.87
C ILE A 243 2.17 12.92 -24.27
N ASP A 244 3.39 12.91 -24.83
CA ASP A 244 3.66 13.46 -26.16
C ASP A 244 2.94 12.66 -27.26
N SER A 245 2.76 11.35 -27.06
CA SER A 245 1.95 10.50 -27.93
C SER A 245 0.46 10.87 -27.86
N ILE A 246 -0.08 11.12 -26.66
CA ILE A 246 -1.47 11.60 -26.48
C ILE A 246 -1.66 12.97 -27.16
N LYS A 247 -0.73 13.90 -26.97
CA LYS A 247 -0.81 15.23 -27.61
C LYS A 247 -0.81 15.11 -29.14
N SER A 248 -0.11 14.12 -29.68
CA SER A 248 -0.07 13.87 -31.12
C SER A 248 -1.39 13.28 -31.63
N LEU A 249 -2.06 12.43 -30.85
CA LEU A 249 -3.42 11.96 -31.16
C LEU A 249 -4.42 13.11 -31.27
N GLY A 250 -4.31 14.13 -30.40
CA GLY A 250 -5.16 15.33 -30.45
C GLY A 250 -4.98 16.19 -31.71
N LYS A 251 -3.94 15.94 -32.52
CA LYS A 251 -3.70 16.65 -33.79
C LYS A 251 -4.31 15.94 -35.00
N VAL A 252 -4.78 14.71 -34.83
CA VAL A 252 -5.41 13.93 -35.91
C VAL A 252 -6.84 14.43 -36.11
N ASP A 253 -7.23 14.62 -37.36
CA ASP A 253 -8.59 15.05 -37.71
C ASP A 253 -9.62 14.03 -37.22
N GLY A 254 -10.68 14.52 -36.56
CA GLY A 254 -11.78 13.71 -36.03
C GLY A 254 -12.41 12.79 -37.08
N LEU A 255 -12.47 13.22 -38.35
CA LEU A 255 -13.03 12.43 -39.45
C LEU A 255 -12.22 11.17 -39.76
N VAL A 256 -10.91 11.19 -39.54
CA VAL A 256 -10.05 10.01 -39.76
C VAL A 256 -10.43 8.91 -38.80
N PHE A 257 -10.64 9.27 -37.54
CA PHE A 257 -11.02 8.31 -36.54
C PHE A 257 -12.47 7.79 -36.74
N GLU A 258 -13.38 8.63 -37.24
CA GLU A 258 -14.75 8.23 -37.60
C GLU A 258 -14.74 7.20 -38.73
N TYR A 259 -13.91 7.43 -39.75
CA TYR A 259 -13.70 6.48 -40.85
C TYR A 259 -13.13 5.12 -40.38
N LEU A 260 -12.31 5.13 -39.33
CA LEU A 260 -11.68 3.93 -38.75
C LEU A 260 -12.54 3.24 -37.68
N ASP A 261 -13.72 3.78 -37.34
CA ASP A 261 -14.63 3.23 -36.32
C ASP A 261 -13.96 3.00 -34.94
N ILE A 262 -13.04 3.91 -34.55
CA ILE A 262 -12.28 3.87 -33.27
C ILE A 262 -13.07 4.56 -32.15
N SER A 263 -12.89 4.30 -30.84
CA SER A 263 -13.74 4.90 -29.78
C SER A 263 -13.13 5.98 -28.93
N LYS A 264 -13.87 7.06 -28.62
CA LYS A 264 -13.55 7.98 -27.55
C LYS A 264 -13.52 7.24 -26.22
N LYS A 265 -14.62 6.60 -25.81
CA LYS A 265 -14.70 5.98 -24.49
C LYS A 265 -13.63 4.90 -24.28
N LYS A 266 -13.34 4.06 -25.29
CA LYS A 266 -12.24 3.10 -25.17
C LYS A 266 -10.85 3.69 -25.31
N VAL A 267 -10.65 4.72 -26.13
CA VAL A 267 -9.36 5.42 -26.16
C VAL A 267 -9.12 6.06 -24.79
N LEU A 268 -10.08 6.81 -24.25
CA LEU A 268 -9.97 7.42 -22.93
C LEU A 268 -9.70 6.38 -21.83
N LYS A 269 -10.46 5.28 -21.78
CA LYS A 269 -10.18 4.16 -20.86
C LYS A 269 -8.84 3.48 -21.12
N GLY A 270 -8.44 3.35 -22.38
CA GLY A 270 -7.17 2.77 -22.79
C GLY A 270 -6.01 3.62 -22.32
N LEU A 271 -6.14 4.94 -22.45
CA LEU A 271 -5.19 5.93 -21.99
C LEU A 271 -5.14 5.96 -20.45
N GLU A 272 -6.29 6.02 -19.79
CA GLU A 272 -6.40 5.92 -18.34
C GLU A 272 -5.69 4.67 -17.82
N SER A 273 -6.03 3.52 -18.39
CA SER A 273 -5.47 2.24 -18.00
C SER A 273 -3.97 2.17 -18.29
N ARG A 274 -3.47 2.78 -19.38
CA ARG A 274 -2.03 2.86 -19.64
C ARG A 274 -1.32 3.73 -18.62
N LEU A 275 -1.87 4.90 -18.27
CA LEU A 275 -1.29 5.78 -17.26
C LEU A 275 -1.19 5.07 -15.89
N LYS A 276 -2.29 4.42 -15.47
CA LYS A 276 -2.34 3.62 -14.25
C LYS A 276 -1.33 2.47 -14.28
N HIS A 277 -1.17 1.81 -15.43
CA HIS A 277 -0.23 0.72 -15.62
C HIS A 277 1.23 1.18 -15.50
N ILE A 278 1.62 2.28 -16.15
CA ILE A 278 2.96 2.87 -16.03
C ILE A 278 3.26 3.09 -14.54
N LYS A 279 2.40 3.83 -13.81
CA LYS A 279 2.58 4.05 -12.36
C LYS A 279 2.76 2.73 -11.58
N ALA A 280 1.90 1.74 -11.86
CA ALA A 280 1.92 0.46 -11.15
C ALA A 280 3.22 -0.33 -11.35
N ILE A 281 3.83 -0.30 -12.55
CA ILE A 281 5.11 -0.96 -12.81
C ILE A 281 6.20 -0.42 -11.89
N TYR A 282 6.35 0.91 -11.82
CA TYR A 282 7.42 1.53 -11.03
C TYR A 282 7.21 1.37 -9.53
N TRP A 283 5.97 1.49 -9.04
CA TRP A 283 5.64 1.19 -7.64
C TRP A 283 5.94 -0.27 -7.28
N ASN A 284 5.57 -1.22 -8.16
CA ASN A 284 5.88 -2.64 -7.95
C ASN A 284 7.38 -2.89 -7.89
N GLU A 285 8.16 -2.30 -8.80
CA GLU A 285 9.61 -2.48 -8.82
C GLU A 285 10.29 -1.87 -7.59
N LEU A 286 9.82 -0.70 -7.14
CA LEU A 286 10.27 -0.06 -5.90
C LEU A 286 10.10 -1.01 -4.70
N PHE A 287 8.89 -1.53 -4.46
CA PHE A 287 8.62 -2.42 -3.34
C PHE A 287 9.29 -3.78 -3.47
N LYS A 288 9.52 -4.27 -4.69
CA LYS A 288 10.23 -5.54 -4.92
C LYS A 288 11.68 -5.45 -4.46
N LYS A 289 12.37 -4.32 -4.70
CA LYS A 289 13.82 -4.22 -4.55
C LYS A 289 14.33 -3.33 -3.44
N LEU A 290 13.59 -2.32 -3.02
CA LEU A 290 14.07 -1.34 -2.05
C LEU A 290 14.52 -2.05 -0.76
N SER A 291 15.83 -2.11 -0.53
CA SER A 291 16.48 -2.94 0.50
C SER A 291 15.90 -2.76 1.91
N PRO A 292 15.63 -1.53 2.39
CA PRO A 292 14.96 -1.32 3.67
C PRO A 292 13.62 -2.05 3.84
N ILE A 293 12.90 -2.29 2.74
CA ILE A 293 11.64 -3.06 2.71
C ILE A 293 11.95 -4.54 2.45
N SER A 294 12.67 -4.82 1.36
CA SER A 294 12.84 -6.16 0.82
C SER A 294 13.67 -7.08 1.70
N SER A 295 14.50 -6.53 2.60
CA SER A 295 15.27 -7.29 3.57
C SER A 295 14.48 -7.72 4.81
N LYS A 296 13.32 -7.11 5.07
CA LYS A 296 12.52 -7.31 6.30
C LYS A 296 11.16 -7.96 6.05
N VAL A 297 10.58 -7.75 4.87
CA VAL A 297 9.21 -8.16 4.55
C VAL A 297 9.22 -9.09 3.35
N ILE A 298 8.49 -10.21 3.41
CA ILE A 298 8.46 -11.21 2.32
C ILE A 298 7.71 -10.71 1.08
N SER A 299 8.04 -11.30 -0.08
CA SER A 299 7.52 -10.98 -1.41
C SER A 299 6.00 -10.82 -1.46
N LYS A 300 5.25 -11.79 -0.91
CA LYS A 300 3.78 -11.79 -0.88
C LYS A 300 3.21 -10.52 -0.25
N ILE A 301 3.79 -10.07 0.86
CA ILE A 301 3.33 -8.86 1.56
C ILE A 301 3.69 -7.61 0.77
N ARG A 302 4.90 -7.54 0.19
CA ARG A 302 5.33 -6.40 -0.65
C ARG A 302 4.47 -6.26 -1.91
N THR A 303 4.14 -7.37 -2.57
CA THR A 303 3.24 -7.38 -3.73
C THR A 303 1.83 -6.95 -3.35
N ASN A 304 1.31 -7.40 -2.20
CA ASN A 304 -0.01 -6.97 -1.72
C ASN A 304 -0.02 -5.47 -1.40
N LEU A 305 1.01 -4.94 -0.72
CA LEU A 305 1.16 -3.51 -0.45
C LEU A 305 1.12 -2.67 -1.72
N SER A 306 1.96 -3.01 -2.71
CA SER A 306 2.02 -2.26 -3.97
C SER A 306 0.70 -2.33 -4.76
N SER A 307 0.11 -3.53 -4.89
CA SER A 307 -1.09 -3.74 -5.70
C SER A 307 -2.39 -3.26 -5.04
N SER A 308 -2.56 -3.48 -3.74
CA SER A 308 -3.83 -3.20 -3.04
C SER A 308 -3.90 -1.82 -2.42
N ILE A 309 -2.77 -1.25 -2.00
CA ILE A 309 -2.76 0.00 -1.25
C ILE A 309 -2.37 1.15 -2.18
N ILE A 310 -1.23 1.01 -2.86
CA ILE A 310 -0.63 2.10 -3.62
C ILE A 310 -1.23 2.23 -5.01
N THR A 311 -1.34 1.12 -5.74
CA THR A 311 -1.91 1.13 -7.09
C THR A 311 -3.39 1.49 -7.07
N LYS A 312 -4.15 1.07 -6.05
CA LYS A 312 -5.57 1.45 -5.89
C LYS A 312 -5.76 2.91 -5.48
N ALA A 313 -4.85 3.46 -4.68
CA ALA A 313 -4.85 4.89 -4.34
C ALA A 313 -4.35 5.78 -5.49
N HIS A 314 -3.92 5.19 -6.61
CA HIS A 314 -3.45 5.88 -7.81
C HIS A 314 -2.35 6.92 -7.52
N ILE A 315 -1.47 6.65 -6.55
CA ILE A 315 -0.41 7.58 -6.10
C ILE A 315 0.56 7.89 -7.24
N GLU A 316 0.85 9.16 -7.47
CA GLU A 316 1.81 9.61 -8.47
C GLU A 316 3.22 9.15 -8.07
N PHE A 317 3.97 8.63 -9.04
CA PHE A 317 5.33 8.15 -8.82
C PHE A 317 6.33 9.32 -8.91
N ASN A 318 6.47 10.07 -7.83
CA ASN A 318 7.43 11.17 -7.68
C ASN A 318 8.17 11.05 -6.34
N ARG A 319 9.23 11.85 -6.13
CA ARG A 319 10.09 11.73 -4.94
C ARG A 319 9.30 11.94 -3.65
N ASP A 320 8.54 13.02 -3.58
CA ASP A 320 7.78 13.40 -2.41
C ASP A 320 6.77 12.29 -2.02
N ASN A 321 6.02 11.78 -2.98
CA ASN A 321 5.07 10.70 -2.71
C ASN A 321 5.77 9.40 -2.31
N ILE A 322 6.95 9.10 -2.87
CA ILE A 322 7.77 7.96 -2.42
C ILE A 322 8.14 8.13 -0.95
N GLU A 323 8.63 9.30 -0.53
CA GLU A 323 8.98 9.58 0.87
C GLU A 323 7.78 9.45 1.80
N SER A 324 6.61 9.98 1.40
CA SER A 324 5.36 9.86 2.15
C SER A 324 4.92 8.41 2.33
N VAL A 325 4.97 7.61 1.26
CA VAL A 325 4.66 6.18 1.29
C VAL A 325 5.66 5.43 2.17
N LEU A 326 6.94 5.76 2.13
CA LEU A 326 7.97 5.13 2.95
C LEU A 326 7.86 5.51 4.44
N CYS A 327 7.45 6.74 4.74
CA CYS A 327 7.10 7.17 6.10
C CYS A 327 5.92 6.33 6.63
N TRP A 328 4.84 6.23 5.87
CA TRP A 328 3.68 5.41 6.21
C TRP A 328 4.03 3.92 6.37
N PHE A 329 4.83 3.37 5.45
CA PHE A 329 5.30 2.00 5.53
C PHE A 329 6.13 1.76 6.78
N THR A 330 7.02 2.69 7.13
CA THR A 330 7.86 2.60 8.34
C THR A 330 7.00 2.52 9.59
N LYS A 331 5.93 3.33 9.69
CA LYS A 331 4.97 3.28 10.81
C LYS A 331 4.25 1.92 10.93
N ASN A 332 4.13 1.17 9.83
CA ASN A 332 3.40 -0.09 9.75
C ASN A 332 4.30 -1.34 9.61
N ILE A 333 5.63 -1.18 9.54
CA ILE A 333 6.56 -2.27 9.19
C ILE A 333 6.49 -3.46 10.15
N ASN A 334 6.21 -3.22 11.44
CA ASN A 334 6.14 -4.27 12.45
C ASN A 334 4.98 -5.23 12.19
N GLU A 335 3.83 -4.72 11.76
CA GLU A 335 2.72 -5.58 11.35
C GLU A 335 3.08 -6.36 10.07
N TYR A 336 3.82 -5.77 9.14
CA TYR A 336 4.28 -6.48 7.94
C TYR A 336 5.34 -7.55 8.22
N ILE A 337 6.24 -7.32 9.18
CA ILE A 337 7.21 -8.32 9.65
C ILE A 337 6.47 -9.47 10.33
N LYS A 338 5.51 -9.18 11.22
CA LYS A 338 4.63 -10.19 11.83
C LYS A 338 3.92 -11.01 10.75
N LEU A 339 3.22 -10.35 9.82
CA LEU A 339 2.53 -11.01 8.72
C LEU A 339 3.48 -11.84 7.85
N SER A 340 4.73 -11.42 7.69
CA SER A 340 5.76 -12.17 6.97
C SER A 340 6.06 -13.50 7.64
N TYR A 341 6.28 -13.51 8.96
CA TYR A 341 6.44 -14.75 9.73
C TYR A 341 5.24 -15.68 9.56
N LEU A 342 4.03 -15.15 9.77
CA LEU A 342 2.80 -15.95 9.72
C LEU A 342 2.54 -16.52 8.33
N ASN A 343 2.65 -15.71 7.28
CA ASN A 343 2.40 -16.14 5.91
C ASN A 343 3.44 -17.16 5.43
N PHE A 344 4.73 -16.95 5.76
CA PHE A 344 5.77 -17.90 5.42
C PHE A 344 5.53 -19.24 6.11
N PHE A 345 5.29 -19.22 7.43
CA PHE A 345 4.96 -20.41 8.21
C PHE A 345 3.72 -21.14 7.68
N ASP A 346 2.65 -20.40 7.39
CA ASP A 346 1.42 -20.97 6.89
C ASP A 346 1.56 -21.60 5.52
N SER A 347 2.46 -21.06 4.68
CA SER A 347 2.79 -21.63 3.38
C SER A 347 3.49 -23.00 3.51
N LEU A 348 4.29 -23.18 4.58
CA LEU A 348 4.99 -24.42 4.88
C LEU A 348 4.10 -25.44 5.61
N SER A 349 3.13 -24.99 6.40
CA SER A 349 2.27 -25.83 7.27
C SER A 349 1.25 -26.73 6.54
N LYS A 350 1.44 -27.00 5.25
CA LYS A 350 0.54 -27.82 4.44
C LYS A 350 0.90 -29.31 4.56
N GLU A 351 -0.09 -30.17 4.37
CA GLU A 351 0.09 -31.62 4.31
C GLU A 351 0.77 -32.20 5.57
N ASN A 352 1.91 -32.89 5.39
CA ASN A 352 2.63 -33.60 6.45
C ASN A 352 3.80 -32.81 7.04
N ASN A 353 3.94 -31.53 6.69
CA ASN A 353 5.04 -30.68 7.16
C ASN A 353 4.87 -30.19 8.61
N ALA A 354 3.69 -30.39 9.21
CA ALA A 354 3.37 -29.87 10.52
C ALA A 354 2.73 -30.90 11.46
N PHE A 355 3.02 -30.76 12.75
CA PHE A 355 2.48 -31.54 13.85
C PHE A 355 1.72 -30.62 14.82
N LEU A 356 0.78 -31.19 15.56
CA LEU A 356 0.10 -30.47 16.64
C LEU A 356 1.08 -30.24 17.79
N TYR A 357 0.90 -29.16 18.56
CA TYR A 357 1.54 -29.05 19.88
C TYR A 357 0.96 -30.10 20.83
N LYS A 358 1.70 -30.47 21.88
CA LYS A 358 1.26 -31.48 22.86
C LYS A 358 -0.12 -31.17 23.45
N SER A 359 -0.43 -29.89 23.68
CA SER A 359 -1.74 -29.44 24.17
C SER A 359 -2.90 -29.80 23.25
N ASN A 360 -2.62 -29.99 21.96
CA ASN A 360 -3.60 -30.18 20.90
C ASN A 360 -3.66 -31.62 20.37
N GLU A 361 -2.70 -32.49 20.72
CA GLU A 361 -2.69 -33.91 20.29
C GLU A 361 -3.94 -34.69 20.74
N ARG A 362 -4.64 -34.24 21.79
CA ARG A 362 -5.88 -34.85 22.30
C ARG A 362 -7.13 -34.60 21.43
N PHE A 363 -7.06 -33.72 20.43
CA PHE A 363 -8.19 -33.37 19.57
C PHE A 363 -8.05 -34.01 18.18
N ASN A 364 -9.10 -34.70 17.72
CA ASN A 364 -9.12 -35.29 16.38
C ASN A 364 -9.58 -34.25 15.36
N TYR A 365 -8.64 -33.60 14.70
CA TYR A 365 -8.93 -32.57 13.69
C TYR A 365 -9.22 -33.16 12.28
N GLY A 366 -9.12 -34.48 12.05
CA GLY A 366 -9.43 -35.11 10.76
C GLY A 366 -8.47 -34.77 9.60
N ASN A 367 -8.96 -34.75 8.35
CA ASN A 367 -8.20 -34.45 7.11
C ASN A 367 -8.03 -32.94 6.84
N TRP A 368 -8.21 -32.08 7.84
CA TRP A 368 -8.15 -30.62 7.73
C TRP A 368 -6.84 -30.11 7.09
N ARG A 369 -5.71 -30.80 7.34
CA ARG A 369 -4.38 -30.47 6.78
C ARG A 369 -4.33 -30.51 5.25
N TYR A 370 -5.19 -31.31 4.63
CA TYR A 370 -5.32 -31.45 3.16
C TYR A 370 -6.42 -30.56 2.57
N ARG A 371 -7.26 -29.93 3.41
CA ARG A 371 -8.40 -29.08 2.99
C ARG A 371 -8.12 -27.58 3.11
N LYS A 372 -6.85 -27.17 3.19
CA LYS A 372 -6.42 -25.74 3.21
C LYS A 372 -6.63 -25.02 1.85
N GLY A 373 -7.59 -25.48 1.06
CA GLY A 373 -8.11 -24.84 -0.13
C GLY A 373 -9.57 -24.46 0.13
N TYR A 374 -9.81 -23.16 0.29
CA TYR A 374 -11.10 -22.47 0.15
C TYR A 374 -12.03 -22.24 1.34
N ASP A 375 -11.86 -22.83 2.53
CA ASP A 375 -12.72 -22.49 3.68
C ASP A 375 -12.05 -21.55 4.69
N TYR A 376 -12.42 -20.27 4.63
CA TYR A 376 -12.02 -19.19 5.53
C TYR A 376 -12.83 -19.23 6.83
N THR A 377 -12.58 -20.22 7.68
CA THR A 377 -13.00 -20.11 9.08
C THR A 377 -11.77 -19.79 9.95
N ASN A 378 -11.88 -18.71 10.75
CA ASN A 378 -10.86 -18.30 11.73
C ASN A 378 -10.52 -19.40 12.76
N GLU A 379 -11.26 -20.50 12.78
CA GLU A 379 -11.00 -21.68 13.61
C GLU A 379 -9.63 -22.32 13.31
N LEU A 380 -9.11 -22.20 12.09
CA LEU A 380 -7.83 -22.79 11.68
C LEU A 380 -6.60 -22.00 12.17
N GLU A 381 -6.72 -20.67 12.37
CA GLU A 381 -5.65 -19.86 12.97
C GLU A 381 -5.43 -20.19 14.45
N ASN A 382 -6.41 -20.80 15.10
CA ASN A 382 -6.36 -21.19 16.50
C ASN A 382 -5.78 -22.59 16.74
N ILE A 383 -5.50 -23.36 15.68
CA ILE A 383 -4.87 -24.68 15.83
C ILE A 383 -3.36 -24.48 16.06
N LYS A 384 -2.94 -24.63 17.32
CA LYS A 384 -1.53 -24.59 17.73
C LYS A 384 -0.75 -25.77 17.11
N LEU A 385 0.25 -25.46 16.28
CA LEU A 385 1.02 -26.43 15.51
C LEU A 385 2.50 -26.03 15.39
N LYS A 386 3.39 -27.02 15.22
CA LYS A 386 4.82 -26.84 14.88
C LYS A 386 5.12 -27.46 13.53
N LEU A 387 5.97 -26.79 12.77
CA LEU A 387 6.61 -27.36 11.58
C LEU A 387 7.69 -28.37 11.96
N ASP A 388 7.80 -29.45 11.20
CA ASP A 388 8.95 -30.36 11.20
C ASP A 388 10.19 -29.64 10.63
N TYR A 389 11.38 -30.16 10.89
CA TYR A 389 12.59 -29.76 10.18
C TYR A 389 12.71 -30.40 8.79
N ARG A 390 11.92 -31.44 8.50
CA ARG A 390 11.75 -32.01 7.16
C ARG A 390 10.51 -31.47 6.49
N ILE A 391 10.68 -30.63 5.49
CA ILE A 391 9.61 -29.88 4.85
C ILE A 391 9.56 -30.22 3.37
N VAL A 392 8.38 -30.55 2.85
CA VAL A 392 8.14 -30.76 1.43
C VAL A 392 7.41 -29.54 0.87
N VAL A 393 8.02 -28.87 -0.12
CA VAL A 393 7.40 -27.74 -0.81
C VAL A 393 7.03 -28.16 -2.24
N PRO A 394 5.74 -28.16 -2.60
CA PRO A 394 5.30 -28.55 -3.94
C PRO A 394 5.51 -27.43 -4.96
N TYR A 395 5.67 -27.82 -6.23
CA TYR A 395 5.81 -26.93 -7.39
C TYR A 395 7.00 -25.95 -7.30
N LEU A 396 8.08 -26.38 -6.66
CA LEU A 396 9.30 -25.58 -6.49
C LEU A 396 10.45 -26.09 -7.39
N ALA A 397 10.48 -27.39 -7.70
CA ALA A 397 11.44 -27.96 -8.63
C ALA A 397 10.96 -27.76 -10.07
N GLN A 398 11.89 -27.42 -10.97
CA GLN A 398 11.64 -27.35 -12.40
C GLN A 398 12.18 -28.60 -13.11
N ALA A 399 11.37 -29.17 -14.00
CA ALA A 399 11.77 -30.30 -14.84
C ALA A 399 12.44 -29.84 -16.14
N ASP A 400 12.00 -28.71 -16.70
CA ASP A 400 12.49 -28.17 -17.98
C ASP A 400 13.25 -26.85 -17.79
N SER A 401 14.40 -26.73 -18.45
CA SER A 401 15.35 -25.60 -18.33
C SER A 401 14.86 -24.28 -18.95
N TRP A 402 13.78 -24.33 -19.75
CA TRP A 402 13.34 -23.22 -20.60
C TRP A 402 12.41 -22.20 -19.91
N SER A 403 11.91 -22.50 -18.71
CA SER A 403 11.05 -21.58 -17.96
C SER A 403 11.77 -20.97 -16.77
N TYR A 404 11.64 -19.65 -16.59
CA TYR A 404 12.06 -18.98 -15.35
C TYR A 404 11.09 -19.37 -14.23
N ASN A 405 11.58 -20.09 -13.23
CA ASN A 405 10.78 -20.45 -12.06
C ASN A 405 10.84 -19.33 -11.01
N GLU A 406 10.04 -18.29 -11.24
CA GLU A 406 9.89 -17.14 -10.32
C GLU A 406 9.63 -17.59 -8.88
N ARG A 407 8.83 -18.65 -8.70
CA ARG A 407 8.47 -19.19 -7.39
C ARG A 407 9.65 -19.77 -6.61
N ALA A 408 10.62 -20.39 -7.29
CA ALA A 408 11.83 -20.89 -6.64
C ALA A 408 12.69 -19.75 -6.08
N ASN A 409 12.85 -18.70 -6.88
CA ASN A 409 13.58 -17.50 -6.49
C ASN A 409 12.86 -16.77 -5.35
N GLU A 410 11.54 -16.54 -5.48
CA GLU A 410 10.73 -15.91 -4.43
C GLU A 410 10.82 -16.66 -3.11
N PHE A 411 10.70 -18.00 -3.13
CA PHE A 411 10.84 -18.82 -1.92
C PHE A 411 12.19 -18.63 -1.24
N MET A 412 13.29 -18.62 -2.01
CA MET A 412 14.64 -18.44 -1.48
C MET A 412 14.85 -17.04 -0.90
N GLN A 413 14.34 -16.00 -1.57
CA GLN A 413 14.40 -14.63 -1.06
C GLN A 413 13.55 -14.48 0.21
N ASP A 414 12.36 -15.08 0.27
CA ASP A 414 11.49 -15.03 1.45
C ASP A 414 12.11 -15.81 2.63
N LEU A 415 12.70 -16.97 2.36
CA LEU A 415 13.47 -17.71 3.36
C LEU A 415 14.64 -16.88 3.90
N LYS A 416 15.35 -16.14 3.03
CA LYS A 416 16.42 -15.22 3.42
C LYS A 416 15.92 -14.10 4.32
N VAL A 417 14.77 -13.50 4.00
CA VAL A 417 14.13 -12.48 4.86
C VAL A 417 13.80 -13.05 6.25
N ILE A 418 13.16 -14.22 6.31
CA ILE A 418 12.78 -14.84 7.58
C ILE A 418 14.02 -15.24 8.41
N ALA A 419 15.03 -15.81 7.77
CA ALA A 419 16.29 -16.13 8.43
C ALA A 419 16.94 -14.87 9.02
N ASN A 420 17.06 -13.80 8.22
CA ASN A 420 17.66 -12.54 8.64
C ASN A 420 16.93 -11.92 9.83
N ASN A 421 15.59 -11.96 9.83
CA ASN A 421 14.78 -11.46 10.94
C ASN A 421 14.95 -12.29 12.23
N LEU A 422 15.36 -13.57 12.12
CA LEU A 422 15.71 -14.45 13.26
C LEU A 422 17.21 -14.40 13.63
N GLY A 423 17.96 -13.47 13.05
CA GLY A 423 19.39 -13.30 13.31
C GLY A 423 20.30 -14.32 12.60
N LEU A 424 19.81 -14.97 11.55
CA LEU A 424 20.55 -15.93 10.74
C LEU A 424 20.76 -15.36 9.33
N SER A 425 22.01 -15.35 8.84
CA SER A 425 22.32 -14.83 7.51
C SER A 425 22.90 -15.93 6.64
N PHE A 426 22.46 -15.96 5.38
CA PHE A 426 23.02 -16.81 4.33
C PHE A 426 22.92 -16.10 2.98
N SER A 427 23.76 -16.55 2.05
CA SER A 427 23.79 -16.06 0.68
C SER A 427 23.19 -17.08 -0.29
N CYS A 428 22.44 -16.57 -1.27
CA CYS A 428 21.95 -17.36 -2.39
C CYS A 428 22.07 -16.54 -3.67
N GLU A 429 22.24 -17.22 -4.80
CA GLU A 429 22.32 -16.58 -6.11
C GLU A 429 21.01 -15.84 -6.44
N HIS A 430 21.14 -14.74 -7.20
CA HIS A 430 19.98 -14.09 -7.79
C HIS A 430 19.38 -15.00 -8.86
N ASN A 431 18.06 -15.12 -8.92
CA ASN A 431 17.34 -16.04 -9.81
C ASN A 431 17.62 -17.54 -9.55
N PHE A 432 17.73 -17.92 -8.27
CA PHE A 432 17.99 -19.30 -7.86
C PHE A 432 16.91 -20.27 -8.38
N LYS A 433 17.32 -21.48 -8.76
CA LYS A 433 16.45 -22.54 -9.31
C LYS A 433 16.74 -23.88 -8.66
N PHE A 434 15.70 -24.68 -8.50
CA PHE A 434 15.82 -26.08 -8.08
C PHE A 434 15.60 -26.99 -9.29
N ASN A 435 16.66 -27.55 -9.90
CA ASN A 435 16.47 -28.45 -11.03
C ASN A 435 16.13 -29.86 -10.55
N ALA A 436 15.14 -30.49 -11.19
CA ALA A 436 14.71 -31.83 -10.83
C ALA A 436 15.86 -32.85 -10.93
N GLY A 437 16.07 -33.62 -9.87
CA GLY A 437 17.15 -34.59 -9.75
C GLY A 437 18.36 -34.08 -8.95
N GLU A 438 18.46 -32.78 -8.69
CA GLU A 438 19.54 -32.19 -7.91
C GLU A 438 19.33 -32.33 -6.40
N SER A 439 20.43 -32.41 -5.67
CA SER A 439 20.49 -32.27 -4.21
C SER A 439 21.72 -31.49 -3.81
N ASN A 440 21.56 -30.53 -2.90
CA ASN A 440 22.68 -29.71 -2.42
C ASN A 440 22.46 -29.28 -0.96
N SER A 441 23.47 -28.66 -0.36
CA SER A 441 23.43 -28.08 0.99
C SER A 441 23.70 -26.58 0.94
N PHE A 442 22.96 -25.83 1.73
CA PHE A 442 23.20 -24.40 1.99
C PHE A 442 23.77 -24.21 3.38
N TYR A 443 24.61 -23.19 3.53
CA TYR A 443 25.29 -22.85 4.76
C TYR A 443 24.99 -21.40 5.13
N LEU A 444 24.91 -21.14 6.43
CA LEU A 444 24.93 -19.80 6.97
C LEU A 444 26.30 -19.16 6.72
N ASP A 445 26.38 -17.83 6.80
CA ASP A 445 27.63 -17.10 6.56
C ASP A 445 28.74 -17.46 7.58
N ASN A 446 28.37 -18.02 8.74
CA ASN A 446 29.30 -18.53 9.73
C ASN A 446 29.78 -19.98 9.46
N GLY A 447 29.41 -20.57 8.32
CA GLY A 447 29.81 -21.91 7.90
C GLY A 447 28.95 -23.05 8.47
N ILE A 448 27.97 -22.76 9.33
CA ILE A 448 27.05 -23.78 9.85
C ILE A 448 26.06 -24.19 8.77
N LYS A 449 25.83 -25.50 8.62
CA LYS A 449 24.85 -26.02 7.65
C LYS A 449 23.44 -25.52 7.99
N PHE A 450 22.83 -24.83 7.03
CA PHE A 450 21.51 -24.21 7.19
C PHE A 450 20.38 -25.16 6.76
N PHE A 451 20.47 -25.75 5.56
CA PHE A 451 19.56 -26.79 5.11
C PHE A 451 20.17 -27.66 4.01
N GLU A 452 19.63 -28.86 3.85
CA GLU A 452 19.85 -29.73 2.70
C GLU A 452 18.57 -29.77 1.88
N TYR A 453 18.66 -29.85 0.56
CA TYR A 453 17.49 -30.05 -0.30
C TYR A 453 17.68 -31.19 -1.30
N LYS A 454 16.56 -31.77 -1.73
CA LYS A 454 16.46 -32.66 -2.89
C LYS A 454 15.26 -32.28 -3.75
N ALA A 455 15.51 -31.99 -5.02
CA ALA A 455 14.50 -31.61 -5.99
C ALA A 455 14.05 -32.83 -6.80
N TYR A 456 12.74 -33.02 -6.96
CA TYR A 456 12.15 -34.21 -7.58
C TYR A 456 11.44 -33.86 -8.88
N LYS A 457 11.35 -34.84 -9.79
CA LYS A 457 10.69 -34.69 -11.11
C LYS A 457 9.20 -34.40 -11.03
N ASN A 458 8.55 -34.69 -9.90
CA ASN A 458 7.15 -34.34 -9.67
C ASN A 458 6.95 -32.87 -9.25
N GLY A 459 7.99 -32.04 -9.28
CA GLY A 459 7.95 -30.62 -8.92
C GLY A 459 8.17 -30.35 -7.43
N ASN A 460 8.31 -31.37 -6.59
CA ASN A 460 8.51 -31.19 -5.15
C ASN A 460 9.98 -30.94 -4.84
N VAL A 461 10.24 -30.10 -3.83
CA VAL A 461 11.55 -29.98 -3.18
C VAL A 461 11.40 -30.40 -1.74
N HIS A 462 12.21 -31.37 -1.32
CA HIS A 462 12.29 -31.83 0.05
C HIS A 462 13.45 -31.12 0.72
N PHE A 463 13.16 -30.37 1.77
CA PHE A 463 14.13 -29.69 2.60
C PHE A 463 14.34 -30.45 3.90
N LYS A 464 15.57 -30.40 4.39
CA LYS A 464 15.95 -30.77 5.74
C LYS A 464 16.66 -29.56 6.35
N PHE A 465 15.91 -28.72 7.03
CA PHE A 465 16.39 -27.51 7.69
C PHE A 465 17.19 -27.85 8.95
N SER A 466 18.03 -26.92 9.39
CA SER A 466 18.64 -26.98 10.72
C SER A 466 17.55 -26.90 11.79
N GLN A 467 17.73 -27.70 12.83
CA GLN A 467 16.76 -27.76 13.93
C GLN A 467 16.67 -26.41 14.66
N ASP A 468 17.79 -25.70 14.80
CA ASP A 468 17.86 -24.36 15.41
C ASP A 468 16.99 -23.35 14.66
N PHE A 469 17.08 -23.30 13.32
CA PHE A 469 16.25 -22.40 12.51
C PHE A 469 14.76 -22.71 12.69
N MET A 470 14.41 -23.99 12.60
CA MET A 470 13.02 -24.42 12.70
C MET A 470 12.45 -24.22 14.10
N ALA A 471 13.26 -24.41 15.15
CA ALA A 471 12.91 -24.06 16.51
C ALA A 471 12.65 -22.55 16.63
N LYS A 472 13.57 -21.70 16.15
CA LYS A 472 13.41 -20.24 16.15
C LYS A 472 12.13 -19.79 15.43
N LEU A 473 11.86 -20.34 14.24
CA LEU A 473 10.66 -20.02 13.46
C LEU A 473 9.37 -20.46 14.18
N ASN A 474 9.32 -21.70 14.69
CA ASN A 474 8.19 -22.22 15.44
C ASN A 474 7.90 -21.40 16.70
N LEU A 475 8.94 -21.05 17.47
CA LEU A 475 8.83 -20.25 18.69
C LEU A 475 8.37 -18.82 18.37
N ALA A 476 8.92 -18.20 17.31
CA ALA A 476 8.54 -16.85 16.90
C ALA A 476 7.06 -16.78 16.48
N VAL A 477 6.60 -17.74 15.67
CA VAL A 477 5.19 -17.82 15.26
C VAL A 477 4.29 -18.14 16.47
N GLY A 478 4.72 -19.07 17.33
CA GLY A 478 4.01 -19.39 18.55
C GLY A 478 3.83 -18.17 19.47
N ARG A 479 4.87 -17.34 19.61
CA ARG A 479 4.80 -16.07 20.33
C ARG A 479 3.88 -15.06 19.64
N LEU A 480 4.03 -14.85 18.33
CA LEU A 480 3.25 -13.86 17.56
C LEU A 480 1.75 -14.18 17.48
N ARG A 481 1.39 -15.47 17.54
CA ARG A 481 0.00 -15.94 17.60
C ARG A 481 -0.54 -16.10 19.02
N ASN A 482 0.27 -15.79 20.05
CA ASN A 482 -0.05 -16.07 21.45
C ASN A 482 -0.41 -17.55 21.71
N TRP A 483 0.22 -18.47 20.98
CA TRP A 483 0.03 -19.91 21.16
C TRP A 483 0.82 -20.46 22.35
N LEU A 484 1.94 -19.84 22.72
CA LEU A 484 2.83 -20.29 23.78
C LEU A 484 3.30 -19.10 24.63
N THR A 485 3.30 -19.32 25.94
CA THR A 485 4.13 -18.60 26.91
C THR A 485 5.58 -19.12 26.86
N LYS A 486 6.50 -18.41 27.52
CA LYS A 486 7.91 -18.82 27.58
C LYS A 486 8.07 -20.17 28.30
N GLU A 487 7.27 -20.39 29.33
CA GLU A 487 7.25 -21.61 30.13
C GLU A 487 6.72 -22.79 29.31
N GLU A 488 5.58 -22.62 28.63
CA GLU A 488 5.02 -23.65 27.72
C GLU A 488 5.99 -23.98 26.58
N ALA A 489 6.73 -22.99 26.07
CA ALA A 489 7.75 -23.21 25.05
C ALA A 489 8.88 -24.14 25.54
N LYS A 490 9.32 -24.00 26.80
CA LYS A 490 10.32 -24.92 27.40
C LYS A 490 9.80 -26.36 27.50
N GLU A 491 8.51 -26.53 27.75
CA GLU A 491 7.90 -27.87 27.83
C GLU A 491 7.63 -28.51 26.46
N GLU A 492 7.29 -27.70 25.46
CA GLU A 492 7.00 -28.15 24.09
C GLU A 492 8.29 -28.46 23.31
N PHE A 493 9.34 -27.66 23.52
CA PHE A 493 10.62 -27.74 22.81
C PHE A 493 11.78 -28.20 23.73
N LYS A 494 11.59 -29.33 24.42
CA LYS A 494 12.58 -29.87 25.40
C LYS A 494 13.96 -30.15 24.82
N ASP A 495 14.03 -30.45 23.53
CA ASP A 495 15.27 -30.78 22.82
C ASP A 495 15.96 -29.53 22.24
N VAL A 496 15.41 -28.34 22.45
CA VAL A 496 15.97 -27.05 22.01
C VAL A 496 16.68 -26.39 23.19
N SER A 497 17.83 -25.76 22.94
CA SER A 497 18.58 -25.07 23.99
C SER A 497 17.77 -23.92 24.60
N GLU A 498 17.91 -23.74 25.92
CA GLU A 498 17.26 -22.62 26.61
C GLU A 498 17.72 -21.25 26.07
N GLU A 499 18.93 -21.16 25.53
CA GLU A 499 19.46 -19.96 24.88
C GLU A 499 18.60 -19.52 23.69
N ILE A 500 18.16 -20.45 22.84
CA ILE A 500 17.28 -20.14 21.70
C ILE A 500 15.90 -19.68 22.17
N ILE A 501 15.35 -20.32 23.21
CA ILE A 501 14.04 -19.93 23.77
C ILE A 501 14.13 -18.52 24.37
N ASN A 502 15.16 -18.25 25.18
CA ASN A 502 15.40 -16.94 25.76
C ASN A 502 15.62 -15.88 24.67
N GLU A 503 16.39 -16.20 23.62
CA GLU A 503 16.60 -15.29 22.49
C GLU A 503 15.29 -14.85 21.86
N ILE A 504 14.36 -15.78 21.61
CA ILE A 504 13.07 -15.49 20.94
C ILE A 504 12.08 -14.77 21.86
N PHE A 505 12.05 -15.05 23.16
CA PHE A 505 11.07 -14.46 24.08
C PHE A 505 11.57 -13.15 24.72
N ASP A 506 12.87 -13.00 24.95
CA ASP A 506 13.44 -11.86 25.66
C ASP A 506 13.88 -10.73 24.72
N LYS A 507 14.20 -11.05 23.45
CA LYS A 507 14.51 -10.03 22.43
C LYS A 507 13.25 -9.61 21.66
N PRO A 508 13.21 -8.38 21.12
CA PRO A 508 12.11 -7.97 20.26
C PRO A 508 12.19 -8.71 18.91
N LEU A 509 11.09 -9.37 18.52
CA LEU A 509 10.92 -9.96 17.17
C LEU A 509 10.61 -8.91 16.10
N LEU A 510 10.23 -7.72 16.54
CA LEU A 510 9.80 -6.58 15.76
C LEU A 510 10.79 -5.44 15.95
N LEU A 511 10.78 -4.44 15.08
CA LEU A 511 11.69 -3.31 15.19
C LEU A 511 11.33 -2.43 16.39
N ASP A 512 12.34 -2.02 17.15
CA ASP A 512 12.21 -1.00 18.19
C ASP A 512 12.48 0.38 17.58
N PHE A 513 11.41 1.13 17.35
CA PHE A 513 11.47 2.44 16.73
C PHE A 513 12.04 3.54 17.62
N LYS A 514 12.27 3.31 18.91
CA LYS A 514 12.88 4.33 19.79
C LYS A 514 14.30 4.72 19.36
N ASN A 515 14.97 3.89 18.55
CA ASN A 515 16.35 4.09 18.11
C ASN A 515 16.53 4.12 16.57
N MET A 516 15.47 4.03 15.78
CA MET A 516 15.58 4.22 14.34
C MET A 516 15.48 5.72 14.02
N LYS A 517 16.53 6.28 13.42
CA LYS A 517 16.32 7.45 12.55
C LYS A 517 15.32 7.00 11.50
N LEU A 518 14.18 7.69 11.40
CA LEU A 518 13.30 7.63 10.23
C LEU A 518 14.23 7.56 9.02
N LEU A 519 14.07 6.51 8.20
CA LEU A 519 14.96 6.21 7.09
C LEU A 519 15.24 7.51 6.34
N SER A 520 16.43 8.07 6.56
CA SER A 520 16.92 9.19 5.78
C SER A 520 17.33 8.56 4.47
N PHE A 521 16.44 8.62 3.49
CA PHE A 521 16.69 8.15 2.14
C PHE A 521 17.58 9.12 1.39
#